data_AF-A0AAU2HXH2-F1
#
_entry.id   AF-A0AAU2HXH2-F1
#
_cell.length_a   1.000
_cell.length_b   1.000
_cell.length_c   1.000
_cell.angle_alpha   90.00
_cell.angle_beta   90.00
_cell.angle_gamma   90.00
#
_symmetry.space_group_name_H-M   'P 1'
#
loop_
_entity.id
_entity.type
_entity.pdbx_description
1 polymer ?
#
loop_
_entity_poly.entity_id
_entity_poly.type
_entity_poly.pdbx_seq_one_letter_code
_entity_poly.pdbx_strand_id
1 'polypeptide(L)'
;MNSDPLTAYQKIATQLDRLRPHGPRGPVWWRFGRSQWQPITDALTDTGTEDEYDAREEQRRQERGAARALGQQHRREELGGLKAVWECPSCQADVEPDTEGLDGYRPTEGGLCPDCQHTRREEAQQSVTAEDMASTNGILARLKARAEGR
;
A
#
# COMPACT_ATOMS: atom_id res chain seq x y z
N MET A 1 -6.76 -24.76 19.71
CA MET A 1 -5.66 -24.58 20.68
C MET A 1 -4.40 -25.00 19.97
N ASN A 2 -3.77 -24.04 19.29
CA ASN A 2 -2.63 -24.27 18.41
C ASN A 2 -1.36 -24.45 19.24
N SER A 3 -0.57 -25.43 18.81
CA SER A 3 0.63 -25.95 19.42
C SER A 3 1.71 -24.90 19.70
N ASP A 4 2.45 -25.16 20.78
CA ASP A 4 3.54 -24.40 21.37
C ASP A 4 4.51 -23.77 20.36
N PRO A 5 4.98 -22.52 20.60
CA PRO A 5 6.08 -21.97 19.85
C PRO A 5 7.32 -22.81 20.20
N LEU A 6 8.00 -23.30 19.17
CA LEU A 6 9.24 -24.06 19.27
C LEU A 6 10.18 -23.44 20.30
N THR A 7 10.29 -24.04 21.49
CA THR A 7 11.31 -23.71 22.47
C THR A 7 12.67 -23.91 21.81
N ALA A 8 13.26 -22.83 21.32
CA ALA A 8 14.58 -22.84 20.75
C ALA A 8 15.57 -23.11 21.89
N TYR A 9 16.03 -24.36 22.01
CA TYR A 9 17.01 -24.71 23.03
C TYR A 9 18.39 -24.14 22.66
N GLN A 10 18.91 -23.24 23.49
CA GLN A 10 20.25 -22.67 23.34
C GLN A 10 21.32 -23.75 23.59
N LYS A 11 22.09 -24.09 22.56
CA LYS A 11 23.22 -25.02 22.67
C LYS A 11 24.50 -24.27 22.99
N ILE A 12 25.19 -24.71 24.04
CA ILE A 12 26.52 -24.24 24.43
C ILE A 12 27.49 -25.43 24.47
N ALA A 13 28.75 -25.18 24.15
CA ALA A 13 29.82 -26.16 24.19
C ALA A 13 30.99 -25.62 25.02
N THR A 14 31.79 -26.54 25.56
CA THR A 14 33.01 -26.22 26.31
C THR A 14 34.07 -27.27 26.00
N GLN A 15 35.34 -26.92 26.21
CA GLN A 15 36.46 -27.84 26.10
C GLN A 15 36.94 -28.23 27.50
N LEU A 16 37.07 -29.53 27.74
CA LEU A 16 37.57 -30.09 29.01
C LEU A 16 38.93 -29.51 29.42
N ASP A 17 39.82 -29.24 28.45
CA ASP A 17 41.14 -28.67 28.70
C ASP A 17 41.10 -27.24 29.26
N ARG A 18 40.02 -26.51 28.98
CA ARG A 18 39.80 -25.13 29.48
C ARG A 18 39.08 -25.10 30.82
N LEU A 19 38.28 -26.12 31.12
CA LEU A 19 37.59 -26.26 32.41
C LEU A 19 38.56 -26.47 33.57
N ARG A 20 39.65 -27.21 33.36
CA ARG A 20 40.68 -27.43 34.40
C ARG A 20 41.31 -26.14 34.95
N PRO A 21 41.83 -25.23 34.10
CA PRO A 21 42.50 -24.02 34.59
C PRO A 21 41.54 -22.91 35.07
N HIS A 22 40.35 -22.78 34.49
CA HIS A 22 39.47 -21.62 34.76
C HIS A 22 38.17 -21.96 35.51
N GLY A 23 37.84 -23.25 35.64
CA GLY A 23 36.61 -23.70 36.26
C GLY A 23 35.34 -23.36 35.44
N PRO A 24 34.17 -23.85 35.88
CA PRO A 24 32.92 -23.69 35.14
C PRO A 24 32.35 -22.27 35.13
N ARG A 25 32.84 -21.37 36.00
CA ARG A 25 32.45 -19.95 36.00
C ARG A 25 33.35 -19.08 35.13
N GLY A 26 34.48 -19.60 34.67
CA GLY A 26 35.39 -18.87 33.79
C GLY A 26 34.83 -18.70 32.37
N PRO A 27 35.52 -17.91 31.52
CA PRO A 27 35.17 -17.75 30.11
C PRO A 27 35.59 -19.00 29.31
N VAL A 28 34.91 -20.11 29.58
CA VAL A 28 35.19 -21.44 29.00
C VAL A 28 34.03 -21.98 28.19
N TRP A 29 32.94 -21.22 28.08
CA TRP A 29 31.75 -21.61 27.34
C TRP A 29 31.72 -20.92 26.00
N TRP A 30 31.24 -21.63 24.98
CA TRP A 30 31.11 -21.13 23.63
C TRP A 30 29.71 -21.44 23.09
N ARG A 31 29.10 -20.46 22.43
CA ARG A 31 27.79 -20.59 21.76
C ARG A 31 27.99 -20.83 20.28
N PHE A 32 27.24 -21.77 19.72
CA PHE A 32 27.15 -21.95 18.27
C PHE A 32 26.66 -20.66 17.61
N GLY A 33 27.41 -20.13 16.64
CA GLY A 33 27.12 -18.87 15.94
C GLY A 33 27.89 -17.64 16.45
N ARG A 34 28.69 -17.75 17.51
CA ARG A 34 29.65 -16.70 17.93
C ARG A 34 31.08 -17.21 17.81
N SER A 35 32.09 -16.35 17.93
CA SER A 35 33.51 -16.72 17.82
C SER A 35 34.29 -16.56 19.14
N GLN A 36 33.65 -16.02 20.19
CA GLN A 36 34.29 -15.70 21.47
C GLN A 36 33.87 -16.65 22.59
N TRP A 37 34.81 -16.89 23.52
CA TRP A 37 34.58 -17.63 24.77
C TRP A 37 33.96 -16.70 25.82
N GLN A 38 32.94 -17.18 26.52
CA GLN A 38 32.11 -16.38 27.41
C GLN A 38 31.87 -17.12 28.74
N PRO A 39 31.59 -16.39 29.84
CA PRO A 39 31.14 -17.02 31.08
C PRO A 39 29.77 -17.68 30.89
N ILE A 40 29.45 -18.62 31.78
CA ILE A 40 28.23 -19.43 31.67
C ILE A 40 26.94 -18.58 31.64
N THR A 41 26.92 -17.47 32.36
CA THR A 41 25.78 -16.53 32.39
C THR A 41 25.52 -15.94 31.02
N ASP A 42 26.56 -15.42 30.37
CA ASP A 42 26.45 -14.75 29.07
C ASP A 42 26.20 -15.78 27.95
N ALA A 43 26.76 -16.98 28.10
CA ALA A 43 26.54 -18.10 27.19
C ALA A 43 25.09 -18.59 27.21
N LEU A 44 24.42 -18.47 28.37
CA LEU A 44 23.01 -18.84 28.57
C LEU A 44 22.04 -17.69 28.35
N THR A 45 22.52 -16.44 28.37
CA THR A 45 21.66 -15.28 28.11
C THR A 45 21.31 -15.25 26.63
N ASP A 46 20.02 -15.39 26.34
CA ASP A 46 19.53 -15.36 24.96
C ASP A 46 19.55 -13.92 24.43
N THR A 47 20.72 -13.44 24.03
CA THR A 47 20.81 -12.22 23.22
C THR A 47 20.27 -12.56 21.84
N GLY A 48 19.19 -11.89 21.42
CA GLY A 48 18.37 -12.27 20.28
C GLY A 48 16.92 -12.62 20.64
N THR A 49 16.43 -12.22 21.82
CA THR A 49 15.02 -12.38 22.21
C THR A 49 14.08 -11.81 21.14
N GLU A 50 12.85 -12.32 21.14
CA GLU A 50 11.75 -11.78 20.34
C GLU A 50 11.63 -10.26 20.52
N ASP A 51 11.77 -9.76 21.76
CA ASP A 51 11.78 -8.32 22.07
C ASP A 51 12.88 -7.53 21.32
N GLU A 52 14.10 -8.07 21.22
CA GLU A 52 15.18 -7.42 20.47
C GLU A 52 14.93 -7.43 18.96
N TYR A 53 14.28 -8.48 18.45
CA TYR A 53 13.86 -8.55 17.05
C TYR A 53 12.74 -7.55 16.77
N ASP A 54 11.75 -7.48 17.64
CA ASP A 54 10.61 -6.56 17.54
C ASP A 54 11.05 -5.11 17.64
N ALA A 55 11.99 -4.79 18.53
CA ALA A 55 12.58 -3.44 18.60
C ALA A 55 13.24 -3.04 17.27
N ARG A 56 13.99 -3.96 16.63
CA ARG A 56 14.60 -3.72 15.31
C ARG A 56 13.55 -3.60 14.19
N GLU A 57 12.48 -4.39 14.25
CA GLU A 57 11.40 -4.31 13.25
C GLU A 57 10.57 -3.03 13.40
N GLU A 58 10.31 -2.58 14.63
CA GLU A 58 9.66 -1.32 14.92
C GLU A 58 10.50 -0.14 14.44
N GLN A 59 11.82 -0.15 14.65
CA GLN A 59 12.72 0.86 14.09
C GLN A 59 12.61 0.92 12.55
N ARG A 60 12.67 -0.23 11.86
CA ARG A 60 12.48 -0.28 10.39
C ARG A 60 11.11 0.23 9.97
N ARG A 61 10.07 -0.04 10.75
CA ARG A 61 8.70 0.45 10.49
C ARG A 61 8.65 1.98 10.60
N GLN A 62 9.29 2.57 11.60
CA GLN A 62 9.37 4.01 11.79
C GLN A 62 10.15 4.69 10.66
N GLU A 63 11.31 4.15 10.27
CA GLU A 63 12.11 4.67 9.15
C GLU A 63 11.33 4.66 7.83
N ARG A 64 10.64 3.56 7.52
CA ARG A 64 9.73 3.47 6.35
C ARG A 64 8.55 4.43 6.47
N GLY A 65 8.02 4.63 7.67
CA GLY A 65 6.98 5.62 7.96
C GLY A 65 7.43 7.05 7.66
N ALA A 66 8.60 7.44 8.18
CA ALA A 66 9.20 8.75 7.97
C ALA A 66 9.51 9.00 6.49
N ALA A 67 10.09 8.03 5.78
CA ALA A 67 10.35 8.14 4.35
C ALA A 67 9.06 8.35 3.53
N ARG A 68 7.97 7.64 3.86
CA ARG A 68 6.66 7.84 3.23
C ARG A 68 6.07 9.21 3.53
N ALA A 69 6.21 9.70 4.77
CA ALA A 69 5.72 11.01 5.15
C ALA A 69 6.44 12.13 4.38
N LEU A 70 7.76 12.04 4.25
CA LEU A 70 8.56 12.99 3.44
C LEU A 70 8.15 12.95 1.97
N GLY A 71 7.97 11.76 1.39
CA GLY A 71 7.51 11.62 0.00
C GLY A 71 6.10 12.21 -0.23
N GLN A 72 5.20 12.09 0.74
CA GLN A 72 3.88 12.71 0.67
C GLN A 72 3.95 14.23 0.77
N GLN A 73 4.82 14.78 1.62
CA GLN A 73 5.03 16.22 1.71
C GLN A 73 5.56 16.77 0.39
N HIS A 74 6.60 16.15 -0.18
CA HIS A 74 7.15 16.56 -1.47
C HIS A 74 6.10 16.57 -2.58
N ARG A 75 5.29 15.49 -2.68
CA ARG A 75 4.19 15.42 -3.65
C ARG A 75 3.16 16.53 -3.43
N ARG A 76 2.84 16.86 -2.18
CA ARG A 76 1.88 17.92 -1.86
C ARG A 76 2.44 19.30 -2.23
N GLU A 77 3.73 19.53 -2.02
CA GLU A 77 4.41 20.76 -2.42
C GLU A 77 4.47 20.89 -3.95
N GLU A 78 4.78 19.80 -4.67
CA GLU A 78 4.74 19.76 -6.13
C GLU A 78 3.34 20.08 -6.69
N LEU A 79 2.29 19.48 -6.11
CA LEU A 79 0.91 19.74 -6.53
C LEU A 79 0.41 21.13 -6.12
N GLY A 80 0.76 21.62 -4.93
CA GLY A 80 0.33 22.94 -4.44
C GLY A 80 1.00 24.13 -5.13
N GLY A 81 2.04 23.88 -5.94
CA GLY A 81 2.70 24.88 -6.77
C GLY A 81 2.00 25.15 -8.11
N LEU A 82 1.04 24.32 -8.51
CA LEU A 82 0.23 24.54 -9.70
C LEU A 82 -0.86 25.57 -9.34
N LYS A 83 -0.74 26.75 -9.94
CA LYS A 83 -1.70 27.84 -9.73
C LYS A 83 -2.86 27.61 -10.68
N ALA A 84 -4.08 27.53 -10.14
CA ALA A 84 -5.30 27.48 -10.95
C ALA A 84 -5.31 28.61 -11.99
N VAL A 85 -5.62 28.28 -13.23
CA VAL A 85 -5.49 29.21 -14.36
C VAL A 85 -6.83 29.86 -14.72
N TRP A 86 -7.96 29.17 -14.51
CA TRP A 86 -9.30 29.76 -14.69
C TRP A 86 -10.38 29.04 -13.86
N GLU A 87 -11.54 29.69 -13.71
CA GLU A 87 -12.74 29.13 -13.07
C GLU A 87 -13.63 28.39 -14.09
N CYS A 88 -14.14 27.21 -13.74
CA CYS A 88 -15.08 26.46 -14.57
C CYS A 88 -16.41 27.21 -14.71
N PRO A 89 -16.92 27.44 -15.94
CA PRO A 89 -18.17 28.18 -16.12
C PRO A 89 -19.42 27.44 -15.62
N SER A 90 -19.34 26.12 -15.37
CA SER A 90 -20.48 25.32 -14.92
C SER A 90 -20.56 25.17 -13.40
N CYS A 91 -19.43 24.96 -12.72
CA CYS A 91 -19.39 24.66 -11.29
C CYS A 91 -18.54 25.63 -10.48
N GLN A 92 -17.89 26.61 -11.13
CA GLN A 92 -17.00 27.62 -10.53
C GLN A 92 -15.79 27.02 -9.79
N ALA A 93 -15.48 25.74 -10.02
CA ALA A 93 -14.26 25.13 -9.51
C ALA A 93 -13.03 25.69 -10.24
N ASP A 94 -11.94 25.84 -9.50
CA ASP A 94 -10.63 26.17 -10.05
C ASP A 94 -10.12 25.04 -10.98
N VAL A 95 -9.71 25.40 -12.20
CA VAL A 95 -9.23 24.46 -13.23
C VAL A 95 -7.76 24.73 -13.55
N GLU A 96 -6.99 23.65 -13.61
CA GLU A 96 -5.59 23.64 -14.04
C GLU A 96 -5.48 23.03 -15.46
N PRO A 97 -4.71 23.65 -16.38
CA PRO A 97 -4.62 23.22 -17.78
C PRO A 97 -4.00 21.84 -17.99
N ASP A 98 -3.13 21.42 -17.07
CA ASP A 98 -2.45 20.13 -17.13
C ASP A 98 -3.20 19.02 -16.38
N THR A 99 -4.40 19.29 -15.85
CA THR A 99 -5.23 18.25 -15.23
C THR A 99 -5.85 17.36 -16.31
N GLU A 100 -5.51 16.08 -16.29
CA GLU A 100 -6.14 15.06 -17.14
C GLU A 100 -7.26 14.38 -16.35
N GLY A 101 -8.46 14.36 -16.91
CA GLY A 101 -9.60 13.62 -16.36
C GLY A 101 -9.40 12.11 -16.39
N LEU A 102 -10.19 11.37 -15.63
CA LEU A 102 -10.18 9.89 -15.62
C LEU A 102 -10.38 9.27 -17.03
N ASP A 103 -11.03 10.00 -17.92
CA ASP A 103 -11.34 9.61 -19.30
C ASP A 103 -10.29 10.10 -20.32
N GLY A 104 -9.17 10.64 -19.85
CA GLY A 104 -8.12 11.22 -20.70
C GLY A 104 -8.49 12.60 -21.26
N TYR A 105 -9.58 13.23 -20.79
CA TYR A 105 -9.95 14.57 -21.20
C TYR A 105 -8.96 15.60 -20.64
N ARG A 106 -8.39 16.42 -21.53
CA ARG A 106 -7.61 17.60 -21.16
C ARG A 106 -8.47 18.86 -21.35
N PRO A 107 -8.71 19.66 -20.31
CA PRO A 107 -9.41 20.93 -20.41
C PRO A 107 -8.71 21.89 -21.39
N THR A 108 -9.51 22.58 -22.18
CA THR A 108 -9.04 23.72 -22.97
C THR A 108 -9.11 24.99 -22.11
N GLU A 109 -8.25 25.97 -22.37
CA GLU A 109 -8.27 27.24 -21.64
C GLU A 109 -9.67 27.88 -21.67
N GLY A 110 -10.22 28.19 -20.49
CA GLY A 110 -11.59 28.71 -20.35
C GLY A 110 -12.71 27.69 -20.54
N GLY A 111 -12.38 26.41 -20.70
CA GLY A 111 -13.32 25.30 -20.85
C GLY A 111 -13.87 24.75 -19.53
N LEU A 112 -14.71 23.71 -19.65
CA LEU A 112 -15.25 22.97 -18.51
C LEU A 112 -14.16 22.19 -17.77
N CYS A 113 -14.32 22.03 -16.45
CA CYS A 113 -13.48 21.12 -15.68
C CYS A 113 -13.70 19.65 -16.10
N PRO A 114 -12.73 18.75 -15.83
CA PRO A 114 -12.86 17.33 -16.17
C PRO A 114 -14.15 16.69 -15.67
N ASP A 115 -14.59 17.01 -14.45
CA ASP A 115 -15.83 16.46 -13.87
C ASP A 115 -17.08 16.91 -14.62
N CYS A 116 -17.23 18.21 -14.89
CA CYS A 116 -18.38 18.73 -15.63
C CYS A 116 -18.41 18.22 -17.07
N GLN A 117 -17.24 18.05 -17.70
CA GLN A 117 -17.15 17.48 -19.03
C GLN A 117 -17.54 16.00 -19.03
N HIS A 118 -17.10 15.24 -18.03
CA HIS A 118 -17.45 13.83 -17.85
C HIS A 118 -18.97 13.65 -17.70
N THR A 119 -19.58 14.39 -16.77
CA THR A 119 -21.05 14.36 -16.56
C THR A 119 -21.80 14.68 -17.85
N ARG A 120 -21.40 15.73 -18.57
CA ARG A 120 -22.02 16.11 -19.84
C ARG A 120 -21.92 15.00 -20.90
N ARG A 121 -20.83 14.23 -20.88
CA ARG A 121 -20.61 13.10 -21.79
C ARG A 121 -21.46 11.90 -21.41
N GLU A 122 -21.54 11.57 -20.12
CA GLU A 122 -22.39 10.51 -19.61
C GLU A 122 -23.85 10.77 -19.93
N GLU A 123 -24.33 11.99 -19.74
CA GLU A 123 -25.68 12.41 -20.10
C GLU A 123 -25.95 12.22 -21.61
N ALA A 124 -25.00 12.59 -22.47
CA ALA A 124 -25.12 12.39 -23.91
C ALA A 124 -25.09 10.91 -24.33
N GLN A 125 -24.33 10.06 -23.63
CA GLN A 125 -24.32 8.62 -23.90
C GLN A 125 -25.60 7.95 -23.41
N GLN A 126 -26.14 8.37 -22.27
CA GLN A 126 -27.42 7.91 -21.76
C GLN A 126 -28.57 8.26 -22.71
N SER A 127 -28.57 9.46 -23.32
CA SER A 127 -29.60 9.81 -24.30
C SER A 127 -29.54 8.92 -25.54
N VAL A 128 -28.35 8.65 -26.08
CA VAL A 128 -28.18 7.78 -27.27
C VAL A 128 -28.61 6.35 -26.97
N THR A 129 -28.18 5.79 -25.83
CA THR A 129 -28.57 4.41 -25.45
C THR A 129 -30.07 4.27 -25.18
N ALA A 130 -30.71 5.29 -24.59
CA ALA A 130 -32.16 5.30 -24.39
C ALA A 130 -32.93 5.30 -25.72
N GLU A 131 -32.48 6.08 -26.71
CA GLU A 131 -33.04 6.10 -28.06
C GLU A 131 -32.87 4.75 -28.78
N ASP A 132 -31.69 4.13 -28.70
CA ASP A 132 -31.42 2.81 -29.28
C ASP A 132 -32.26 1.69 -28.65
N MET A 133 -32.41 1.70 -27.32
CA MET A 133 -33.28 0.74 -26.61
C MET A 133 -34.75 0.96 -26.96
N ALA A 134 -35.22 2.20 -27.07
CA ALA A 134 -36.58 2.50 -27.47
C ALA A 134 -36.87 2.04 -28.92
N SER A 135 -35.92 2.25 -29.83
CA SER A 135 -35.99 1.78 -31.22
C SER A 135 -36.08 0.25 -31.29
N THR A 136 -35.20 -0.44 -30.57
CA THR A 136 -35.13 -1.92 -30.54
C THR A 136 -36.39 -2.54 -29.94
N ASN A 137 -36.86 -1.98 -28.82
CA ASN A 137 -38.12 -2.40 -28.19
C ASN A 137 -39.32 -2.18 -29.12
N GLY A 138 -39.32 -1.08 -29.89
CA GLY A 138 -40.34 -0.81 -30.90
C GLY A 138 -40.36 -1.86 -32.02
N ILE A 139 -39.20 -2.34 -32.47
CA ILE A 139 -39.10 -3.40 -33.49
C ILE A 139 -39.61 -4.74 -32.93
N LEU A 140 -39.20 -5.11 -31.72
CA LEU A 140 -39.64 -6.35 -31.07
C LEU A 140 -41.15 -6.38 -30.82
N ALA A 141 -41.73 -5.25 -30.40
CA ALA A 141 -43.17 -5.12 -30.20
C ALA A 141 -43.97 -5.39 -31.49
N ARG A 142 -43.48 -4.88 -32.63
CA ARG A 142 -44.11 -5.10 -33.95
C ARG A 142 -44.01 -6.56 -34.40
N LEU A 143 -42.87 -7.22 -34.16
CA LEU A 143 -42.68 -8.63 -34.49
C LEU A 143 -43.59 -9.53 -33.64
N LYS A 144 -43.72 -9.24 -32.35
CA LYS A 144 -44.61 -9.98 -31.43
C LYS A 144 -46.07 -9.84 -31.83
N ALA A 145 -46.54 -8.62 -32.12
CA ALA A 145 -47.90 -8.39 -32.60
C ALA A 145 -48.22 -9.17 -33.90
N ARG A 146 -47.23 -9.34 -34.79
CA ARG A 146 -47.39 -10.14 -36.02
C ARG A 146 -47.43 -11.65 -35.77
N ALA A 147 -46.80 -12.12 -34.69
CA ALA A 147 -46.78 -13.54 -34.32
C ALA A 147 -48.08 -13.98 -33.61
N GLU A 148 -48.72 -13.08 -32.86
CA GLU A 148 -49.95 -13.37 -32.09
C GLU A 148 -51.24 -13.22 -32.92
N GLY A 149 -51.18 -12.57 -34.09
CA GLY A 149 -52.32 -12.34 -34.99
C GLY A 149 -52.54 -13.41 -36.07
N ARG A 150 -51.98 -14.61 -35.93
CA ARG A 150 -52.06 -15.71 -36.91
C ARG A 150 -52.51 -17.00 -36.23
#